data_AF-A0A5Q2MDF2-F1
#
_entry.id   AF-A0A5Q2MDF2-F1
#
_cell.length_a   1.000
_cell.length_b   1.000
_cell.length_c   1.000
_cell.angle_alpha   90.00
_cell.angle_beta   90.00
_cell.angle_gamma   90.00
#
_symmetry.space_group_name_H-M   'P 1'
#
loop_
_entity.id
_entity.type
_entity.pdbx_description
1 polymer ?
#
loop_
_entity_poly.entity_id
_entity_poly.type
_entity_poly.pdbx_seq_one_letter_code
_entity_poly.pdbx_strand_id
1 'polypeptide(L)' 'MHGSSPAAWTGVILCLLGITIGGVALIPEPRWIMFWIGVGITLASGIVGWAMAAAGFGVDRAEHSHN' A
#
# COMPACT_ATOMS: atom_id res chain seq x y z
N MET A 1 -22.45 3.12 -7.08
CA MET A 1 -21.71 2.67 -5.88
C MET A 1 -20.25 2.90 -6.17
N HIS A 2 -19.69 3.92 -5.53
CA HIS A 2 -18.31 4.35 -5.61
C HIS A 2 -17.41 3.14 -5.41
N GLY A 3 -16.87 2.63 -6.51
CA GLY A 3 -15.95 1.52 -6.49
C GLY A 3 -14.67 2.01 -5.84
N SER A 4 -14.57 1.86 -4.53
CA SER A 4 -13.31 1.70 -3.82
C SER A 4 -12.64 0.51 -4.49
N SER A 5 -11.97 0.74 -5.63
CA SER A 5 -11.45 -0.32 -6.47
C SER A 5 -10.66 -1.24 -5.52
N PRO A 6 -11.00 -2.53 -5.40
CA PRO A 6 -10.32 -3.44 -4.48
C PRO A 6 -8.80 -3.40 -4.65
N ALA A 7 -8.37 -3.04 -5.87
CA ALA A 7 -7.01 -2.65 -6.27
C ALA A 7 -6.37 -1.53 -5.44
N ALA A 8 -7.08 -0.42 -5.21
CA ALA A 8 -6.59 0.70 -4.42
C ALA A 8 -6.58 0.36 -2.92
N TRP A 9 -7.60 -0.37 -2.44
CA TRP A 9 -7.70 -0.70 -1.02
C TRP A 9 -6.69 -1.77 -0.57
N THR A 10 -6.31 -2.70 -1.46
CA THR A 10 -5.29 -3.72 -1.12
C THR A 10 -3.93 -3.11 -0.83
N GLY A 11 -3.47 -2.15 -1.64
CA GLY A 11 -2.21 -1.44 -1.37
C GLY A 11 -2.24 -0.69 -0.03
N VAL A 12 -3.36 -0.03 0.27
CA VAL A 12 -3.55 0.73 1.51
C VAL A 12 -3.56 -0.18 2.75
N ILE A 13 -4.25 -1.32 2.70
CA ILE A 13 -4.25 -2.29 3.81
C ILE A 13 -2.84 -2.83 4.06
N LEU A 14 -2.11 -3.22 3.01
CA LEU A 14 -0.75 -3.72 3.15
C LEU A 14 0.19 -2.68 3.77
N CYS A 15 0.05 -1.42 3.37
CA CYS A 15 0.82 -0.32 3.92
C CYS A 15 0.48 -0.07 5.41
N LEU A 16 -0.81 -0.04 5.75
CA LEU A 16 -1.29 0.10 7.13
C LEU A 16 -0.79 -1.04 8.02
N LEU A 17 -0.84 -2.28 7.54
CA LEU A 17 -0.33 -3.45 8.27
C LEU A 17 1.18 -3.34 8.51
N GLY A 18 1.96 -3.00 7.48
CA GLY A 18 3.41 -2.84 7.61
C GLY A 18 3.81 -1.75 8.61
N ILE A 19 3.14 -0.60 8.57
CA ILE A 19 3.36 0.52 9.50
C ILE A 19 2.93 0.12 10.92
N THR A 20 1.79 -0.55 11.07
CA THR A 20 1.30 -0.98 12.39
C THR A 20 2.25 -1.99 13.02
N ILE A 21 2.72 -2.99 12.26
CA ILE A 21 3.68 -3.99 12.72
C ILE A 21 5.03 -3.32 13.06
N GLY A 22 5.50 -2.41 12.22
CA GLY A 22 6.73 -1.66 12.44
C GLY A 22 6.68 -0.75 13.67
N GLY A 23 5.55 -0.07 13.89
CA GLY A 23 5.33 0.78 15.06
C GLY A 23 5.22 -0.02 16.35
N VAL A 24 4.46 -1.12 16.35
CA VAL A 24 4.32 -2.02 17.51
C VAL A 24 5.64 -2.69 17.87
N ALA A 25 6.50 -2.97 16.88
CA ALA A 25 7.84 -3.53 17.10
C ALA A 25 8.80 -2.62 17.90
N LEU A 26 8.46 -1.34 18.08
CA LEU A 26 9.29 -0.34 18.77
C LEU A 26 8.83 -0.01 20.20
N ILE A 27 7.62 -0.41 20.61
CA ILE A 27 6.97 0.09 21.85
C ILE A 27 7.46 -0.56 23.16
N PRO A 28 7.70 -1.89 23.25
CA PRO A 28 8.15 -2.51 24.51
C PRO A 28 9.68 -2.55 24.64
N GLU A 29 10.35 -3.08 23.62
CA GLU A 29 11.80 -3.14 23.43
C GLU A 29 12.05 -3.07 21.92
N PRO A 30 13.09 -2.37 21.42
CA PRO A 30 13.31 -2.25 19.99
C PRO A 30 13.69 -3.60 19.37
N ARG A 31 12.68 -4.32 18.86
CA ARG A 31 12.83 -5.59 18.16
C ARG A 31 13.17 -5.31 16.70
N TRP A 32 14.44 -4.99 16.47
CA TRP A 32 14.98 -4.60 15.16
C TRP A 32 14.60 -5.56 14.01
N ILE A 33 14.56 -6.87 14.27
CA ILE A 33 14.12 -7.86 13.26
C ILE A 33 12.66 -7.65 12.84
N MET A 34 11.77 -7.39 13.80
CA MET A 34 10.34 -7.23 13.55
C MET A 34 10.04 -5.87 12.89
N PHE A 35 10.85 -4.86 13.21
CA PHE A 35 10.84 -3.57 12.53
C PHE A 35 11.19 -3.72 11.04
N TRP A 36 12.29 -4.42 10.71
CA TRP A 36 12.67 -4.66 9.31
C TRP A 36 11.65 -5.50 8.53
N ILE A 37 10.97 -6.44 9.19
CA ILE A 37 9.83 -7.16 8.60
C ILE A 37 8.70 -6.17 8.27
N GLY A 38 8.35 -5.26 9.19
CA GLY A 38 7.37 -4.20 8.93
C GLY A 38 7.76 -3.30 7.76
N VAL A 39 9.02 -2.86 7.71
CA VAL A 39 9.59 -2.07 6.61
C VAL A 39 9.50 -2.84 5.28
N GLY A 40 9.84 -4.13 5.27
CA GLY A 40 9.72 -4.97 4.08
C GLY A 40 8.29 -5.08 3.57
N ILE A 41 7.31 -5.24 4.47
CA ILE A 41 5.88 -5.28 4.14
C ILE A 41 5.42 -3.92 3.59
N THR A 42 5.81 -2.81 4.20
CA THR A 42 5.49 -1.46 3.72
C THR A 42 6.08 -1.22 2.32
N LEU A 43 7.32 -1.62 2.06
CA LEU A 43 7.92 -1.50 0.73
C LEU A 43 7.22 -2.40 -0.30
N ALA A 44 6.85 -3.62 0.08
CA ALA A 44 6.07 -4.52 -0.77
C ALA A 44 4.70 -3.94 -1.13
N SER A 45 4.07 -3.15 -0.24
CA SER A 45 2.82 -2.44 -0.55
C SER A 45 2.97 -1.46 -1.72
N GLY A 46 4.14 -0.81 -1.85
CA GLY A 46 4.47 0.05 -2.98
C GLY A 46 4.59 -0.73 -4.30
N ILE A 47 5.16 -1.94 -4.25
CA ILE A 47 5.24 -2.84 -5.41
C ILE A 47 3.83 -3.25 -5.86
N VAL A 48 2.93 -3.55 -4.92
CA VAL A 48 1.52 -3.86 -5.22
C VAL A 48 0.81 -2.65 -5.83
N GLY A 49 1.06 -1.44 -5.31
CA GLY A 49 0.56 -0.20 -5.91
C GLY A 49 1.05 0.02 -7.34
N TRP A 50 2.33 -0.27 -7.60
CA TRP A 50 2.92 -0.18 -8.94
C TRP A 50 2.36 -1.26 -9.88
N ALA A 51 2.18 -2.48 -9.40
CA ALA A 51 1.55 -3.57 -10.15
C ALA A 51 0.09 -3.23 -10.51
N MET A 52 -0.66 -2.60 -9.60
CA MET A 52 -2.02 -2.12 -9.87
C MET A 52 -2.04 -0.97 -10.87
N ALA A 53 -1.07 -0.06 -10.81
CA ALA A 53 -0.90 0.98 -11.82
C ALA A 53 -0.59 0.39 -13.21
N ALA A 54 0.32 -0.59 -13.26
CA ALA A 54 0.70 -1.32 -14.48
C ALA A 54 -0.44 -2.19 -15.04
N ALA A 55 -1.33 -2.70 -14.18
CA ALA A 55 -2.52 -3.47 -14.57
C ALA A 55 -3.64 -2.61 -15.21
N GLY A 56 -3.40 -1.32 -15.46
CA GLY A 56 -4.35 -0.43 -16.15
C GLY A 56 -5.33 0.30 -15.24
N PHE A 57 -5.16 0.22 -13.92
CA PHE A 57 -5.91 1.06 -12.97
C PHE A 57 -5.23 2.41 -12.70
N GLY A 58 -4.02 2.62 -13.24
CA GLY A 58 -3.27 3.85 -13.13
C GLY A 58 -3.66 4.85 -14.23
N VAL A 59 -4.69 5.66 -13.96
CA VAL A 59 -4.98 6.92 -14.66
C VAL A 59 -5.21 6.78 -16.18
N ASP A 60 -6.42 6.36 -16.57
CA ASP A 60 -7.04 6.67 -17.88
C ASP A 60 -8.32 7.50 -17.66
N ARG A 61 -8.24 8.54 -16.81
CA ARG A 61 -9.38 9.41 -16.45
C ARG A 61 -9.10 10.90 -16.63
N ALA A 62 -8.01 11.26 -17.31
CA ALA A 62 -7.68 12.65 -17.60
C ALA A 62 -8.17 13.13 -18.99
N GLU A 63 -8.61 12.23 -19.89
CA GLU A 63 -8.83 12.58 -21.31
C GLU A 63 -10.29 12.43 -21.81
N HIS A 64 -11.31 12.41 -20.95
CA HIS A 64 -12.70 12.23 -21.43
C HIS A 64 -13.72 13.21 -20.83
N SER A 65 -13.42 14.52 -20.79
CA SER A 65 -14.47 15.51 -20.51
C SER A 65 -14.29 16.86 -21.20
N HIS A 66 -13.74 16.89 -22.42
CA HIS A 66 -13.83 18.07 -23.28
C HIS A 66 -14.00 17.70 -24.78
N ASN A 67 -15.19 17.20 -25.13
CA ASN A 67 -15.83 17.33 -26.45
C ASN A 67 -17.25 16.75 -26.43
#